data_AF-A0A935K5W7-F1
#
_entry.id   AF-A0A935K5W7-F1
#
_cell.length_a   1.000
_cell.length_b   1.000
_cell.length_c   1.000
_cell.angle_alpha   90.00
_cell.angle_beta   90.00
_cell.angle_gamma   90.00
#
_symmetry.space_group_name_H-M   'P 1'
#
loop_
_entity.id
_entity.type
_entity.pdbx_description
1 polymer ?
#
loop_
_entity_poly.entity_id
_entity_poly.type
_entity_poly.pdbx_seq_one_letter_code
_entity_poly.pdbx_strand_id
1 'polypeptide(L)'
;MQTNQQISSKAVKIENLLDEVYRDLAELTEENFNQKFISAKLKMQKAMEIKSQNSSKLGFFTPSKKIVQMAKLISEKYDNVTKDWANKLKLVQKEIELSQNQKKMTIYNR
;
A
#
# COMPACT_ATOMS: atom_id res chain seq x y z
N MET A 1 4.44 25.23 27.55
CA MET A 1 5.21 25.27 26.29
C MET A 1 5.64 23.89 25.76
N GLN A 2 5.68 22.81 26.55
CA GLN A 2 6.15 21.49 26.11
C GLN A 2 5.17 20.69 25.20
N THR A 3 3.86 20.99 25.24
CA THR A 3 2.82 20.26 24.50
C THR A 3 2.87 20.51 22.98
N ASN A 4 3.17 21.72 22.54
CA ASN A 4 3.21 22.07 21.10
C ASN A 4 4.40 21.44 20.37
N GLN A 5 5.57 21.33 21.01
CA GLN A 5 6.74 20.67 20.42
C GLN A 5 6.53 19.16 20.24
N GLN A 6 5.87 18.49 21.20
CA GLN A 6 5.56 17.06 21.09
C GLN A 6 4.57 16.76 19.95
N ILE A 7 3.54 17.59 19.75
CA ILE A 7 2.56 17.41 18.68
C ILE A 7 3.21 17.58 17.30
N SER A 8 4.06 18.61 17.14
CA SER A 8 4.83 18.84 15.90
C SER A 8 5.73 17.66 15.55
N SER A 9 6.41 17.06 16.54
CA SER A 9 7.31 15.92 16.29
C SER A 9 6.58 14.65 15.82
N LYS A 10 5.31 14.48 16.17
CA LYS A 10 4.52 13.29 15.81
C LYS A 10 3.85 13.44 14.44
N ALA A 11 3.41 14.64 14.07
CA ALA A 11 2.92 14.92 12.72
C ALA A 11 4.01 14.65 11.67
N VAL A 12 5.25 15.11 11.94
CA VAL A 12 6.42 14.83 11.08
C VAL A 12 6.69 13.33 10.97
N LYS A 13 6.55 12.57 12.06
CA LYS A 13 6.68 11.10 12.02
C LYS A 13 5.63 10.44 11.14
N ILE A 14 4.37 10.90 11.20
CA ILE A 14 3.31 10.38 10.32
C ILE A 14 3.60 10.74 8.86
N GLU A 15 4.02 11.97 8.58
CA GLU A 15 4.40 12.39 7.23
C GLU A 15 5.52 11.52 6.64
N ASN A 16 6.58 11.26 7.41
CA ASN A 16 7.67 10.39 6.96
C ASN A 16 7.18 8.95 6.71
N LEU A 17 6.33 8.40 7.59
CA LEU A 17 5.76 7.07 7.38
C LEU A 17 4.91 7.00 6.11
N LEU A 18 4.11 8.03 5.82
CA LEU A 18 3.31 8.09 4.59
C LEU A 18 4.19 8.27 3.34
N ASP A 19 5.25 9.07 3.41
CA ASP A 19 6.25 9.19 2.34
C ASP A 19 6.91 7.82 2.05
N GLU A 20 7.27 7.07 3.09
CA GLU A 20 7.82 5.72 2.94
C GLU A 20 6.79 4.72 2.37
N VAL A 21 5.53 4.76 2.82
CA VAL A 21 4.46 3.91 2.26
C VAL A 21 4.30 4.17 0.77
N TYR A 22 4.25 5.43 0.38
CA TYR A 22 4.10 5.80 -1.03
C TYR A 22 5.28 5.28 -1.88
N ARG A 23 6.52 5.38 -1.37
CA ARG A 23 7.71 4.83 -2.04
C ARG A 23 7.66 3.30 -2.15
N ASP A 24 7.32 2.60 -1.06
CA ASP A 24 7.21 1.14 -1.06
C ASP A 24 6.22 0.67 -2.14
N LEU A 25 5.07 1.36 -2.27
CA LEU A 25 4.06 1.07 -3.30
C LEU A 25 4.49 1.47 -4.72
N ALA A 26 5.29 2.53 -4.86
CA ALA A 26 5.80 2.99 -6.15
C ALA A 26 6.84 2.05 -6.75
N GLU A 27 7.61 1.38 -5.91
CA GLU A 27 8.70 0.49 -6.31
C GLU A 27 8.33 -1.01 -6.21
N LEU A 28 7.03 -1.33 -6.19
CA LEU A 28 6.55 -2.71 -6.21
C LEU A 28 6.91 -3.39 -7.54
N THR A 29 7.63 -4.49 -7.44
CA THR A 29 7.94 -5.41 -8.53
C THR A 29 7.47 -6.81 -8.14
N GLU A 30 7.55 -7.76 -9.08
CA GLU A 30 7.14 -9.14 -8.82
C GLU A 30 8.00 -9.83 -7.77
N GLU A 31 9.31 -9.57 -7.81
CA GLU A 31 10.29 -10.16 -6.90
C GLU A 31 10.17 -9.61 -5.48
N ASN A 32 9.80 -8.33 -5.35
CA ASN A 32 9.79 -7.65 -4.05
C ASN A 32 8.37 -7.44 -3.48
N PHE A 33 7.33 -7.92 -4.17
CA PHE A 33 5.93 -7.64 -3.81
C PHE A 33 5.63 -7.97 -2.36
N ASN A 34 5.91 -9.21 -1.95
CA ASN A 34 5.63 -9.65 -0.58
C ASN A 34 6.36 -8.80 0.46
N GLN A 35 7.62 -8.46 0.20
CA GLN A 35 8.42 -7.67 1.14
C GLN A 35 7.92 -6.23 1.25
N LYS A 36 7.80 -5.51 0.11
CA LYS A 36 7.44 -4.09 0.09
C LYS A 36 5.97 -3.87 0.44
N PHE A 37 5.06 -4.75 0.03
CA PHE A 37 3.66 -4.63 0.37
C PHE A 37 3.40 -4.85 1.87
N ILE A 38 4.07 -5.82 2.48
CA ILE A 38 4.00 -6.03 3.94
C ILE A 38 4.63 -4.85 4.68
N SER A 39 5.77 -4.35 4.21
CA SER A 39 6.41 -3.15 4.77
C SER A 39 5.47 -1.93 4.73
N ALA A 40 4.87 -1.63 3.59
CA ALA A 40 3.88 -0.56 3.43
C ALA A 40 2.70 -0.71 4.41
N LYS A 41 2.16 -1.94 4.54
CA LYS A 41 1.09 -2.24 5.50
C LYS A 41 1.49 -1.96 6.94
N LEU A 42 2.66 -2.43 7.37
CA LEU A 42 3.15 -2.23 8.75
C LEU A 42 3.40 -0.74 9.05
N LYS A 43 3.96 0.00 8.11
CA LYS A 43 4.18 1.46 8.23
C LYS A 43 2.85 2.22 8.34
N MET A 44 1.84 1.82 7.56
CA MET A 44 0.50 2.40 7.64
C MET A 44 -0.17 2.12 9.00
N GLN A 45 -0.07 0.89 9.51
CA GLN A 45 -0.58 0.54 10.84
C GLN A 45 0.09 1.39 11.93
N LYS A 46 1.41 1.57 11.86
CA LYS A 46 2.16 2.42 12.79
C LYS A 46 1.74 3.89 12.72
N ALA A 47 1.47 4.41 11.52
CA ALA A 47 0.94 5.77 11.37
C ALA A 47 -0.45 5.92 12.02
N MET A 48 -1.30 4.90 11.91
CA MET A 48 -2.62 4.87 12.52
C MET A 48 -2.57 4.75 14.05
N GLU A 49 -1.64 3.97 14.59
CA GLU A 49 -1.39 3.89 16.03
C GLU A 49 -0.95 5.24 16.59
N ILE A 50 0.00 5.92 15.94
CA ILE A 50 0.44 7.26 16.35
C ILE A 50 -0.74 8.24 16.33
N LYS A 51 -1.60 8.18 15.29
CA LYS A 51 -2.81 9.01 15.23
C LYS A 51 -3.75 8.72 16.41
N SER A 52 -4.05 7.44 16.66
CA SER A 52 -4.97 6.99 17.72
C SER A 52 -4.50 7.37 19.13
N GLN A 53 -3.22 7.19 19.42
CA GLN A 53 -2.59 7.60 20.69
C GLN A 53 -2.66 9.11 20.95
N ASN A 54 -2.80 9.92 19.90
CA ASN A 54 -2.94 11.36 20.04
C ASN A 54 -4.40 11.81 20.16
N SER A 55 -5.36 11.10 19.55
CA SER A 55 -6.79 11.42 19.72
C SER A 55 -7.35 11.06 21.10
N SER A 56 -6.72 10.12 21.82
CA SER A 56 -7.15 9.71 23.17
C SER A 56 -6.66 10.63 24.29
N LYS A 57 -5.65 11.47 24.04
CA LYS A 57 -5.30 12.60 24.92
C LYS A 57 -6.09 13.80 24.44
N LEU A 58 -6.63 14.63 25.35
CA LEU A 58 -7.53 15.77 25.13
C LEU A 58 -7.13 16.83 24.04
N GLY A 59 -6.02 16.65 23.31
CA GLY A 59 -5.65 17.45 22.15
C GLY A 59 -6.14 16.81 20.85
N PHE A 60 -7.07 17.45 20.17
CA PHE A 60 -7.47 17.08 18.82
C PHE A 60 -6.24 16.99 17.90
N PHE A 61 -5.88 15.79 17.45
CA PHE A 61 -4.90 15.61 16.39
C PHE A 61 -5.49 16.21 15.10
N THR A 62 -5.03 17.39 14.73
CA THR A 62 -5.40 18.00 13.45
C THR A 62 -4.37 17.55 12.40
N PRO A 63 -4.76 16.73 11.41
CA PRO A 63 -3.83 16.29 10.37
C PRO A 63 -3.33 17.50 9.56
N SER A 64 -2.05 17.50 9.22
CA SER A 64 -1.49 18.51 8.32
C SER A 64 -2.05 18.34 6.91
N LYS A 65 -2.03 19.42 6.10
CA LYS A 65 -2.41 19.34 4.68
C LYS A 65 -1.59 18.28 3.92
N LYS A 66 -0.31 18.10 4.30
CA LYS A 66 0.59 17.10 3.72
C LYS A 66 0.10 15.68 4.01
N ILE A 67 -0.31 15.38 5.25
CA ILE A 67 -0.86 14.07 5.63
C ILE A 67 -2.11 13.74 4.79
N VAL A 68 -3.02 14.71 4.62
CA VAL A 68 -4.25 14.51 3.83
C VAL A 68 -3.92 14.26 2.36
N GLN A 69 -3.01 15.03 1.77
CA GLN A 69 -2.57 14.84 0.39
C GLN A 69 -1.91 13.48 0.18
N MET A 70 -1.00 13.09 1.07
CA MET A 70 -0.33 11.80 0.99
C MET A 70 -1.29 10.63 1.15
N ALA A 71 -2.27 10.72 2.05
CA ALA A 71 -3.29 9.69 2.18
C ALA A 71 -4.09 9.49 0.87
N LYS A 72 -4.41 10.58 0.17
CA LYS A 72 -5.08 10.52 -1.13
C LYS A 72 -4.20 9.85 -2.20
N LEU A 73 -2.94 10.29 -2.30
CA LEU A 73 -1.97 9.71 -3.26
C LEU A 73 -1.74 8.22 -3.00
N ILE A 74 -1.65 7.81 -1.74
CA ILE A 74 -1.49 6.41 -1.35
C ILE A 74 -2.73 5.60 -1.73
N SER A 75 -3.95 6.13 -1.49
CA SER A 75 -5.19 5.47 -1.89
C SER A 75 -5.23 5.23 -3.40
N GLU A 76 -4.98 6.27 -4.19
CA GLU A 76 -4.93 6.17 -5.66
C GLU A 76 -3.84 5.18 -6.11
N LYS A 77 -2.69 5.17 -5.43
CA LYS A 77 -1.62 4.24 -5.75
C LYS A 77 -1.99 2.78 -5.44
N TYR A 78 -2.67 2.52 -4.32
CA TYR A 78 -3.17 1.19 -3.99
C TYR A 78 -4.18 0.67 -5.02
N ASP A 79 -5.09 1.53 -5.46
CA ASP A 79 -6.09 1.15 -6.48
C ASP A 79 -5.41 0.79 -7.80
N ASN A 80 -4.44 1.62 -8.23
CA ASN A 80 -3.67 1.38 -9.45
C ASN A 80 -2.85 0.08 -9.37
N VAL A 81 -2.13 -0.14 -8.27
CA VAL A 81 -1.38 -1.37 -8.03
C VAL A 81 -2.31 -2.58 -8.09
N THR A 82 -3.41 -2.56 -7.32
CA THR A 82 -4.38 -3.66 -7.31
C THR A 82 -4.92 -3.97 -8.70
N LYS A 83 -5.25 -2.94 -9.49
CA LYS A 83 -5.74 -3.08 -10.86
C LYS A 83 -4.70 -3.68 -11.79
N ASP A 84 -3.46 -3.21 -11.73
CA ASP A 84 -2.36 -3.71 -12.57
C ASP A 84 -2.08 -5.20 -12.28
N TRP A 85 -2.04 -5.57 -11.00
CA TRP A 85 -1.84 -6.95 -10.58
C TRP A 85 -3.02 -7.85 -10.96
N ALA A 86 -4.26 -7.38 -10.83
CA ALA A 86 -5.43 -8.11 -11.30
C ALA A 86 -5.39 -8.34 -12.82
N ASN A 87 -4.91 -7.37 -13.60
CA ASN A 87 -4.75 -7.52 -15.04
C ASN A 87 -3.66 -8.55 -15.39
N LYS A 88 -2.52 -8.53 -14.69
CA LYS A 88 -1.47 -9.54 -14.85
C LYS A 88 -1.98 -10.96 -14.56
N LEU A 89 -2.74 -11.14 -13.47
CA LEU A 89 -3.32 -12.43 -13.13
C LEU A 89 -4.29 -12.94 -14.21
N LYS A 90 -5.08 -12.05 -14.81
CA LYS A 90 -5.97 -12.43 -15.94
C LYS A 90 -5.19 -12.91 -17.16
N LEU A 91 -4.01 -12.34 -17.44
CA LEU A 91 -3.15 -12.81 -18.54
C LEU A 91 -2.62 -14.21 -18.25
N VAL A 92 -2.06 -14.41 -17.06
CA VAL A 92 -1.56 -15.73 -16.63
C VAL A 92 -2.67 -16.79 -16.67
N GLN A 93 -3.88 -16.45 -16.22
CA GLN A 93 -5.03 -17.35 -16.29
C GLN A 93 -5.34 -17.76 -17.74
N LYS A 94 -5.37 -16.80 -18.67
CA LYS A 94 -5.60 -17.10 -20.10
C LYS A 94 -4.53 -18.01 -20.68
N GLU A 95 -3.26 -17.79 -20.33
CA GLU A 95 -2.16 -18.64 -20.80
C GLU A 95 -2.28 -20.08 -20.26
N ILE A 96 -2.67 -20.24 -18.99
CA ILE A 96 -2.94 -21.55 -18.39
C ILE A 96 -4.10 -22.24 -19.12
N GLU A 97 -5.20 -21.54 -19.39
CA GLU A 97 -6.35 -22.09 -20.12
C GLU A 97 -5.97 -22.53 -21.54
N LEU A 98 -5.19 -21.72 -22.26
CA LEU A 98 -4.67 -22.07 -23.58
C LEU A 98 -3.80 -23.34 -23.54
N SER A 99 -2.88 -23.41 -22.59
CA SER A 99 -2.01 -24.59 -22.39
C SER A 99 -2.82 -25.86 -22.09
N GLN A 100 -3.85 -25.75 -21.24
CA GLN A 100 -4.76 -26.86 -20.96
C GLN A 100 -5.55 -27.31 -22.19
N ASN A 101 -6.02 -26.37 -23.01
CA ASN A 101 -6.73 -26.67 -24.25
C ASN A 101 -5.82 -27.33 -25.29
N GLN A 102 -4.57 -26.88 -25.42
CA GLN A 102 -3.56 -27.52 -26.26
C GLN A 102 -3.31 -28.96 -25.80
N LYS A 103 -3.11 -29.18 -24.49
CA LYS A 103 -2.96 -30.53 -23.93
C LYS A 103 -4.14 -31.43 -24.26
N LYS A 104 -5.38 -30.94 -24.12
CA LYS A 104 -6.58 -31.70 -24.48
C LYS A 104 -6.57 -32.08 -25.96
N MET A 105 -6.31 -31.14 -26.86
CA MET A 105 -6.23 -31.40 -28.31
C MET A 105 -5.17 -32.46 -28.65
N THR A 106 -3.98 -32.38 -28.05
CA THR A 106 -2.92 -33.37 -28.26
C THR A 106 -3.31 -34.76 -27.77
N ILE A 107 -4.05 -34.88 -26.67
CA ILE A 107 -4.55 -36.17 -26.17
C ILE A 107 -5.64 -36.73 -27.10
N TYR A 108 -6.57 -35.90 -27.58
CA TYR A 108 -7.66 -36.33 -28.46
C TYR A 108 -7.21 -36.71 -29.88
N ASN A 109 -6.12 -36.10 -30.39
CA ASN A 109 -5.55 -36.42 -31.70
C ASN A 109 -4.57 -37.62 -31.67
N ARG A 110 -4.51 -38.35 -30.55
CA ARG A 110 -3.64 -39.51 -30.34
C ARG A 110 -4.48 -40.76 -30.17
#